data_AF-A0A7C5QVC0-F1
#
_entry.id   AF-A0A7C5QVC0-F1
#
_cell.length_a   1.000
_cell.length_b   1.000
_cell.length_c   1.000
_cell.angle_alpha   90.00
_cell.angle_beta   90.00
_cell.angle_gamma   90.00
#
_symmetry.space_group_name_H-M   'P 1'
#
loop_
_entity.id
_entity.type
_entity.pdbx_description
1 polymer ?
#
loop_
_entity_poly.entity_id
_entity_poly.type
_entity_poly.pdbx_seq_one_letter_code
_entity_poly.pdbx_strand_id
1 'polypeptide(L)'
;MLDQLSDRELTTPVGAFGGATIGQHYRHALEFFQCLMLGVPAGQVSYDHRSHNRDLEQSKLLLTEMIGKIGLFVEHANLNQALTLAVSYDPQSDREITVDTNLAREIVYNIEHVVHHMALVKIGIAEVCPHITLPEGFGVAVSTLKYHRHNPAG
;
A
#
# COMPACT_ATOMS: atom_id res chain seq x y z
N MET A 1 -10.95 7.72 -7.63
CA MET A 1 -9.72 8.53 -7.77
C MET A 1 -8.85 7.99 -8.88
N LEU A 2 -8.41 6.72 -8.81
CA LEU A 2 -7.62 6.08 -9.88
C LEU A 2 -8.23 6.25 -11.27
N ASP A 3 -9.55 6.20 -11.40
CA ASP A 3 -10.24 6.40 -12.70
C ASP A 3 -9.95 7.76 -13.35
N GLN A 4 -9.64 8.78 -12.54
CA GLN A 4 -9.30 10.14 -12.98
C GLN A 4 -7.84 10.27 -13.44
N LEU A 5 -6.97 9.32 -13.09
CA LEU A 5 -5.55 9.32 -13.51
C LEU A 5 -5.41 8.70 -14.90
N SER A 6 -4.51 9.26 -15.70
CA SER A 6 -3.93 8.60 -16.88
C SER A 6 -2.69 7.79 -16.52
N ASP A 7 -2.32 6.82 -17.36
CA ASP A 7 -1.05 6.07 -17.21
C ASP A 7 0.16 7.00 -17.25
N ARG A 8 0.10 8.07 -18.06
CA ARG A 8 1.14 9.09 -18.11
C ARG A 8 1.32 9.74 -16.74
N GLU A 9 0.23 10.15 -16.09
CA GLU A 9 0.27 10.80 -14.78
C GLU A 9 0.73 9.88 -13.65
N LEU A 10 0.47 8.56 -13.75
CA LEU A 10 1.05 7.58 -12.83
C LEU A 10 2.58 7.59 -12.88
N THR A 11 3.15 7.84 -14.06
CA THR A 11 4.60 7.80 -14.30
C THR A 11 5.29 9.16 -14.25
N THR A 12 4.55 10.25 -14.07
CA THR A 12 5.13 11.59 -13.95
C THR A 12 5.96 11.70 -12.66
N PRO A 13 7.26 12.07 -12.74
CA PRO A 13 8.07 12.33 -11.57
C PRO A 13 7.51 13.48 -10.72
N VAL A 14 7.49 13.30 -9.41
CA VAL A 14 7.01 14.29 -8.44
C VAL A 14 8.21 14.81 -7.65
N GLY A 15 8.37 16.14 -7.61
CA GLY A 15 9.45 16.80 -6.90
C GLY A 15 9.40 16.56 -5.39
N ALA A 16 8.21 16.63 -4.78
CA ALA A 16 8.01 16.31 -3.36
C ALA A 16 8.40 14.87 -2.99
N PHE A 17 8.45 13.93 -3.95
CA PHE A 17 8.88 12.56 -3.72
C PHE A 17 10.36 12.31 -4.04
N GLY A 18 11.15 13.37 -4.26
CA GLY A 18 12.54 13.23 -4.69
C GLY A 18 12.67 12.60 -6.08
N GLY A 19 11.67 12.79 -6.95
CA GLY A 19 11.64 12.27 -8.31
C GLY A 19 10.94 10.92 -8.48
N ALA A 20 10.46 10.29 -7.39
CA ALA A 20 9.59 9.13 -7.50
C ALA A 20 8.20 9.51 -8.06
N THR A 21 7.42 8.51 -8.46
CA THR A 21 6.14 8.70 -9.15
C THR A 21 4.95 8.24 -8.30
N ILE A 22 3.74 8.69 -8.66
CA ILE A 22 2.49 8.21 -8.03
C ILE A 22 2.37 6.69 -8.19
N GLY A 23 2.64 6.16 -9.39
CA GLY A 23 2.63 4.74 -9.69
C GLY A 23 3.59 3.93 -8.82
N GLN A 24 4.79 4.45 -8.53
CA GLN A 24 5.76 3.82 -7.64
C GLN A 24 5.23 3.66 -6.21
N HIS A 25 4.55 4.67 -5.68
CA HIS A 25 3.91 4.58 -4.35
C HIS A 25 2.76 3.58 -4.33
N TYR A 26 1.94 3.53 -5.39
CA TYR A 26 0.89 2.52 -5.54
C TYR A 26 1.49 1.11 -5.59
N ARG A 27 2.44 0.84 -6.50
CA ARG A 27 3.12 -0.46 -6.58
C ARG A 27 3.70 -0.84 -5.23
N HIS A 28 4.44 0.07 -4.60
CA HIS A 28 5.07 -0.20 -3.31
C HIS A 28 4.06 -0.70 -2.28
N ALA A 29 2.93 -0.01 -2.12
CA ALA A 29 1.93 -0.38 -1.14
C ALA A 29 1.18 -1.68 -1.50
N LEU A 30 0.85 -1.88 -2.79
CA LEU A 30 0.13 -3.07 -3.25
C LEU A 30 0.99 -4.34 -3.26
N GLU A 31 2.30 -4.22 -3.45
CA GLU A 31 3.21 -5.37 -3.41
C GLU A 31 3.34 -5.97 -2.01
N PHE A 32 3.07 -5.21 -0.94
CA PHE A 32 2.99 -5.76 0.41
C PHE A 32 1.81 -6.75 0.54
N PHE A 33 0.66 -6.39 -0.01
CA PHE A 33 -0.46 -7.32 -0.07
C PHE A 33 -0.17 -8.53 -0.97
N GLN A 34 0.56 -8.35 -2.08
CA GLN A 34 0.99 -9.48 -2.91
C GLN A 34 1.90 -10.45 -2.13
N CYS A 35 2.88 -9.93 -1.40
CA CYS A 35 3.72 -10.74 -0.50
C CYS A 35 2.88 -11.51 0.51
N LEU A 36 1.90 -10.85 1.13
CA LEU A 36 0.99 -11.51 2.07
C LEU A 36 0.16 -12.61 1.40
N MET A 37 -0.46 -12.33 0.26
CA MET A 37 -1.25 -13.30 -0.51
C MET A 37 -0.44 -14.54 -0.90
N LEU A 38 0.83 -14.34 -1.30
CA LEU A 38 1.74 -15.43 -1.67
C LEU A 38 2.27 -16.20 -0.46
N GLY A 39 2.45 -15.53 0.67
CA GLY A 39 2.99 -16.12 1.90
C GLY A 39 1.97 -16.91 2.72
N VAL A 40 0.70 -16.53 2.66
CA VAL A 40 -0.39 -17.18 3.43
C VAL A 40 -0.44 -18.70 3.22
N PRO A 41 -0.40 -19.25 1.99
CA PRO A 41 -0.39 -20.70 1.79
C PRO A 41 0.80 -21.43 2.45
N ALA A 42 1.95 -20.77 2.56
CA ALA A 42 3.17 -21.31 3.15
C ALA A 42 3.28 -21.10 4.67
N GLY A 43 2.38 -20.32 5.28
CA GLY A 43 2.44 -19.98 6.71
C GLY A 43 3.53 -18.98 7.08
N GLN A 44 4.19 -18.37 6.09
CA GLN A 44 5.27 -17.41 6.29
C GLN A 44 5.16 -16.27 5.27
N VAL A 45 5.32 -15.04 5.72
CA VAL A 45 5.34 -13.83 4.89
C VAL A 45 6.68 -13.11 5.03
N SER A 46 7.18 -12.53 3.94
CA SER A 46 8.30 -11.59 3.92
C SER A 46 7.97 -10.45 2.96
N TYR A 47 8.07 -9.21 3.45
CA TYR A 47 7.85 -8.01 2.64
C TYR A 47 9.13 -7.51 1.95
N ASP A 48 10.27 -8.14 2.24
CA ASP A 48 11.55 -7.82 1.61
C ASP A 48 11.62 -8.43 0.19
N HIS A 49 10.94 -9.57 -0.01
CA HIS A 49 10.89 -10.31 -1.28
C HIS A 49 9.85 -9.80 -2.29
N ARG A 50 9.63 -8.48 -2.35
CA ARG A 50 8.71 -7.88 -3.33
C ARG A 50 9.23 -8.03 -4.76
N SER A 51 8.31 -8.23 -5.70
CA SER A 51 8.62 -8.42 -7.12
C SER A 51 9.23 -7.20 -7.81
N HIS A 52 8.98 -5.99 -7.29
CA HIS A 52 9.31 -4.73 -7.96
C HIS A 52 8.78 -4.66 -9.40
N ASN A 53 7.54 -5.11 -9.61
CA ASN A 53 6.91 -5.22 -10.92
C ASN A 53 6.65 -3.83 -11.53
N ARG A 54 7.47 -3.45 -12.51
CA ARG A 54 7.39 -2.14 -13.18
C ARG A 54 6.10 -1.94 -13.98
N ASP A 55 5.49 -2.99 -14.49
CA ASP A 55 4.24 -2.85 -15.25
C ASP A 55 3.11 -2.36 -14.34
N LEU A 56 3.13 -2.79 -13.07
CA LEU A 56 2.14 -2.38 -12.07
C LEU A 56 2.21 -0.88 -11.76
N GLU A 57 3.40 -0.25 -11.77
CA GLU A 57 3.51 1.20 -11.53
C GLU A 57 3.20 2.05 -12.78
N GLN A 58 3.03 1.44 -13.96
CA GLN A 58 2.82 2.16 -15.22
C GLN A 58 1.41 1.99 -15.80
N SER A 59 0.63 1.05 -15.29
CA SER A 59 -0.69 0.72 -15.83
C SER A 59 -1.80 0.89 -14.78
N LYS A 60 -2.69 1.83 -15.01
CA LYS A 60 -3.92 2.00 -14.25
C LYS A 60 -4.75 0.71 -14.25
N LEU A 61 -4.82 0.02 -15.38
CA LEU A 61 -5.55 -1.23 -15.50
C LEU A 61 -5.01 -2.28 -14.51
N LEU A 62 -3.69 -2.52 -14.53
CA LEU A 62 -3.05 -3.49 -13.64
C LEU A 62 -3.20 -3.10 -12.16
N LEU A 63 -3.12 -1.80 -11.83
CA LEU A 63 -3.40 -1.31 -10.47
C LEU A 63 -4.82 -1.64 -10.02
N THR A 64 -5.81 -1.34 -10.86
CA THR A 64 -7.22 -1.61 -10.56
C THR A 64 -7.48 -3.11 -10.41
N GLU A 65 -6.93 -3.94 -11.28
CA GLU A 65 -7.02 -5.40 -11.16
C GLU A 65 -6.39 -5.92 -9.87
N MET A 66 -5.22 -5.40 -9.50
CA MET A 66 -4.54 -5.79 -8.26
C MET A 66 -5.36 -5.40 -7.03
N ILE A 67 -5.93 -4.19 -7.01
CA ILE A 67 -6.82 -3.74 -5.93
C ILE A 67 -8.04 -4.65 -5.82
N GLY A 68 -8.65 -5.05 -6.94
CA GLY A 68 -9.75 -6.02 -6.96
C GLY A 68 -9.36 -7.38 -6.37
N LYS A 69 -8.18 -7.91 -6.76
CA LYS A 69 -7.64 -9.16 -6.21
C LYS A 69 -7.41 -9.09 -4.70
N ILE A 70 -6.87 -7.97 -4.22
CA ILE A 70 -6.66 -7.74 -2.79
C ILE A 70 -7.99 -7.68 -2.04
N GLY A 71 -9.00 -7.02 -2.61
CA GLY A 71 -10.35 -6.97 -2.05
C GLY A 71 -10.94 -8.37 -1.84
N LEU A 72 -10.89 -9.21 -2.88
CA LEU A 72 -11.36 -10.60 -2.82
C LEU A 72 -10.56 -11.43 -1.81
N PHE A 73 -9.24 -11.25 -1.73
CA PHE A 73 -8.40 -11.92 -0.75
C PHE A 73 -8.80 -11.58 0.68
N VAL A 74 -8.99 -10.28 0.98
CA VAL A 74 -9.37 -9.83 2.33
C VAL A 74 -10.77 -10.32 2.70
N GLU A 75 -11.72 -10.30 1.76
CA GLU A 75 -13.09 -10.79 1.98
C GLU A 75 -13.14 -12.26 2.40
N HIS A 76 -12.25 -13.09 1.86
CA HIS A 76 -12.21 -14.54 2.11
C HIS A 76 -11.11 -14.97 3.09
N ALA A 77 -10.44 -14.00 3.73
CA ALA A 77 -9.30 -14.26 4.61
C ALA A 77 -9.71 -14.98 5.90
N ASN A 78 -9.03 -16.08 6.23
CA ASN A 78 -9.10 -16.68 7.57
C ASN A 78 -8.26 -15.86 8.56
N LEU A 79 -8.87 -14.85 9.16
CA LEU A 79 -8.18 -13.89 10.04
C LEU A 79 -7.41 -14.52 11.22
N ASN A 80 -7.82 -15.70 11.67
CA ASN A 80 -7.18 -16.41 12.80
C ASN A 80 -5.99 -17.28 12.37
N GLN A 81 -5.65 -17.32 11.08
CA GLN A 81 -4.53 -18.10 10.60
C GLN A 81 -3.21 -17.57 11.20
N ALA A 82 -2.51 -18.44 11.94
CA ALA A 82 -1.17 -18.17 12.43
C ALA A 82 -0.17 -18.11 11.26
N LEU A 83 0.77 -17.18 11.34
CA LEU A 83 1.81 -16.95 10.34
C LEU A 83 3.13 -16.63 11.05
N THR A 84 4.23 -16.71 10.33
CA THR A 84 5.51 -16.11 10.73
C THR A 84 5.87 -14.98 9.77
N LEU A 85 6.35 -13.86 10.29
CA LEU A 85 6.92 -12.78 9.51
C LEU A 85 8.45 -12.94 9.50
N ALA A 86 9.03 -13.13 8.32
CA ALA A 86 10.46 -13.10 8.10
C ALA A 86 10.89 -11.68 7.70
N VAL A 87 11.93 -11.16 8.35
CA VAL A 87 12.47 -9.81 8.11
C VAL A 87 13.99 -9.84 8.13
N SER A 88 14.63 -9.16 7.19
CA SER A 88 16.04 -8.81 7.25
C SER A 88 16.23 -7.34 7.60
N TYR A 89 17.03 -7.06 8.62
CA TYR A 89 17.40 -5.69 9.03
C TYR A 89 18.85 -5.33 8.68
N ASP A 90 19.63 -6.29 8.20
CA ASP A 90 21.04 -6.07 7.88
C ASP A 90 21.21 -6.01 6.35
N PRO A 91 21.53 -4.83 5.79
CA PRO A 91 21.70 -4.67 4.34
C PRO A 91 22.91 -5.43 3.77
N GLN A 92 23.78 -5.98 4.63
CA GLN A 92 24.97 -6.74 4.24
C GLN A 92 24.83 -8.25 4.52
N SER A 93 23.66 -8.71 4.96
CA SER A 93 23.45 -10.09 5.39
C SER A 93 22.07 -10.60 5.01
N ASP A 94 22.02 -11.84 4.52
CA ASP A 94 20.77 -12.56 4.23
C ASP A 94 20.16 -13.20 5.50
N ARG A 95 20.64 -12.80 6.70
CA ARG A 95 20.12 -13.34 7.94
C ARG A 95 18.76 -12.73 8.26
N GLU A 96 17.72 -13.53 8.09
CA GLU A 96 16.38 -13.19 8.54
C GLU A 96 16.16 -13.51 10.01
N ILE A 97 15.36 -12.67 10.68
CA ILE A 97 14.69 -13.03 11.92
C ILE A 97 13.24 -13.37 11.62
N THR A 98 12.68 -14.29 12.40
CA THR A 98 11.27 -14.64 12.31
C THR A 98 10.52 -14.13 13.55
N VAL A 99 9.32 -13.62 13.32
CA VAL A 99 8.42 -13.10 14.36
C VAL A 99 7.06 -13.75 14.20
N ASP A 100 6.50 -14.26 15.29
CA ASP A 100 5.15 -14.83 15.28
C ASP A 100 4.11 -13.74 15.00
N THR A 101 3.18 -14.02 14.08
CA THR A 101 2.09 -13.12 13.71
C THR A 101 0.85 -13.93 13.30
N ASN A 102 -0.19 -13.24 12.83
CA ASN A 102 -1.37 -13.87 12.23
C ASN A 102 -1.91 -13.01 11.09
N LEU A 103 -2.80 -13.60 10.29
CA LEU A 103 -3.32 -12.94 9.10
C LEU A 103 -4.03 -11.61 9.42
N ALA A 104 -4.80 -11.54 10.52
CA ALA A 104 -5.42 -10.29 10.93
C ALA A 104 -4.39 -9.17 11.19
N ARG A 105 -3.32 -9.48 11.92
CA ARG A 105 -2.25 -8.53 12.27
C ARG A 105 -1.52 -8.01 11.04
N GLU A 106 -1.27 -8.88 10.06
CA GLU A 106 -0.62 -8.52 8.80
C GLU A 106 -1.52 -7.72 7.87
N ILE A 107 -2.82 -8.02 7.81
CA ILE A 107 -3.80 -7.19 7.09
C ILE A 107 -3.86 -5.78 7.69
N VAL A 108 -3.89 -5.64 9.02
CA VAL A 108 -3.86 -4.33 9.69
C VAL A 108 -2.59 -3.55 9.34
N TYR A 109 -1.42 -4.22 9.35
CA TYR A 109 -0.16 -3.60 8.93
C TYR A 109 -0.23 -3.06 7.50
N ASN A 110 -0.69 -3.89 6.56
CA ASN A 110 -0.78 -3.49 5.16
C ASN A 110 -1.80 -2.36 4.92
N ILE A 111 -2.90 -2.32 5.70
CA ILE A 111 -3.86 -1.21 5.64
C ILE A 111 -3.21 0.11 6.08
N GLU A 112 -2.52 0.13 7.22
CA GLU A 112 -1.84 1.34 7.71
C GLU A 112 -0.73 1.78 6.75
N HIS A 113 -0.01 0.82 6.17
CA HIS A 113 0.99 1.07 5.14
C HIS A 113 0.39 1.68 3.86
N VAL A 114 -0.76 1.18 3.39
CA VAL A 114 -1.49 1.79 2.28
C VAL A 114 -1.95 3.20 2.64
N VAL A 115 -2.51 3.43 3.83
CA VAL A 115 -2.93 4.77 4.28
C VAL A 115 -1.75 5.74 4.27
N HIS A 116 -0.59 5.33 4.78
CA HIS A 116 0.64 6.12 4.73
C HIS A 116 1.01 6.50 3.29
N HIS A 117 1.00 5.53 2.36
CA HIS A 117 1.30 5.82 0.97
C HIS A 117 0.25 6.68 0.29
N MET A 118 -1.03 6.54 0.63
CA MET A 118 -2.08 7.41 0.10
C MET A 118 -1.95 8.84 0.60
N ALA A 119 -1.41 9.06 1.81
CA ALA A 119 -1.06 10.40 2.31
C ALA A 119 0.04 11.05 1.44
N LEU A 120 1.05 10.27 1.02
CA LEU A 120 2.07 10.75 0.10
C LEU A 120 1.47 11.01 -1.29
N VAL A 121 0.72 10.06 -1.84
CA VAL A 121 0.04 10.20 -3.16
C VAL A 121 -0.84 11.45 -3.20
N LYS A 122 -1.50 11.81 -2.10
CA LYS A 122 -2.25 13.08 -1.98
C LYS A 122 -1.38 14.30 -2.27
N ILE A 123 -0.16 14.34 -1.74
CA ILE A 123 0.81 15.43 -1.98
C ILE A 123 1.22 15.44 -3.46
N GLY A 124 1.56 14.28 -4.02
CA GLY A 124 1.96 14.20 -5.43
C GLY A 124 0.85 14.60 -6.39
N ILE A 125 -0.39 14.20 -6.12
CA ILE A 125 -1.55 14.61 -6.92
C ILE A 125 -1.72 16.12 -6.89
N ALA A 126 -1.57 16.76 -5.73
CA ALA A 126 -1.65 18.22 -5.64
C ALA A 126 -0.55 18.92 -6.47
N GLU A 127 0.62 18.30 -6.60
CA GLU A 127 1.75 18.86 -7.37
C GLU A 127 1.59 18.66 -8.88
N VAL A 128 1.34 17.44 -9.35
CA VAL A 128 1.42 17.09 -10.78
C VAL A 128 0.06 16.83 -11.45
N CYS A 129 -1.02 16.69 -10.66
CA CYS A 129 -2.36 16.41 -11.16
C CYS A 129 -3.44 17.30 -10.51
N PRO A 130 -3.34 18.65 -10.58
CA PRO A 130 -4.24 19.56 -9.86
C PRO A 130 -5.71 19.49 -10.32
N HIS A 131 -5.98 18.83 -11.46
CA HIS A 131 -7.32 18.61 -11.97
C HIS A 131 -8.06 17.45 -11.27
N ILE A 132 -7.36 16.63 -10.49
CA ILE A 132 -7.94 15.48 -9.78
C ILE A 132 -8.59 15.95 -8.48
N THR A 133 -9.85 15.57 -8.30
CA THR A 133 -10.55 15.80 -7.03
C THR A 133 -10.42 14.58 -6.14
N LEU A 134 -9.79 14.78 -4.97
CA LEU A 134 -9.64 13.75 -3.96
C LEU A 134 -10.85 13.71 -3.02
N PRO A 135 -11.35 12.51 -2.67
CA PRO A 135 -12.38 12.36 -1.65
C PRO A 135 -11.96 12.94 -0.30
N GLU A 136 -12.94 13.38 0.49
CA GLU A 136 -12.71 13.77 1.87
C GLU A 136 -12.08 12.59 2.65
N GLY A 137 -11.01 12.87 3.39
CA GLY A 137 -10.28 11.85 4.15
C GLY A 137 -9.35 10.95 3.33
N PHE A 138 -9.15 11.19 2.03
CA PHE A 138 -8.15 10.45 1.25
C PHE A 138 -6.74 10.58 1.86
N GLY A 139 -6.09 9.43 2.08
CA GLY A 139 -4.77 9.37 2.72
C GLY A 139 -4.76 9.75 4.19
N VAL A 140 -5.90 9.69 4.88
CA VAL A 140 -6.00 10.01 6.31
C VAL A 140 -6.46 8.77 7.09
N ALA A 141 -5.74 8.44 8.16
CA ALA A 141 -6.12 7.33 9.03
C ALA A 141 -7.51 7.52 9.64
N VAL A 142 -8.25 6.42 9.80
CA VAL A 142 -9.62 6.44 10.34
C VAL A 142 -9.65 7.00 11.77
N SER A 143 -8.63 6.71 12.57
CA SER A 143 -8.47 7.27 13.92
C SER A 143 -8.42 8.80 13.90
N THR A 144 -7.68 9.40 12.96
CA THR A 144 -7.58 10.85 12.77
C THR A 144 -8.91 11.44 12.31
N LEU A 145 -9.61 10.80 11.37
CA LEU A 145 -10.96 11.23 10.96
C LEU A 145 -11.96 11.19 12.11
N LYS A 146 -11.90 10.15 12.95
CA LYS A 146 -12.70 10.06 14.18
C LYS A 146 -12.36 11.19 15.14
N TYR A 147 -11.09 11.50 15.35
CA TYR A 147 -10.66 12.61 16.21
C TYR A 147 -11.25 13.94 15.74
N HIS A 148 -11.13 14.28 14.44
CA HIS A 148 -11.69 15.53 13.90
C HIS A 148 -13.21 15.61 13.97
N ARG A 149 -13.93 14.48 13.86
CA ARG A 149 -15.39 14.47 14.05
C ARG A 149 -15.82 14.72 15.50
N HIS A 150 -15.03 14.24 16.48
CA HIS A 150 -15.36 14.42 17.90
C HIS A 150 -14.77 15.72 18.47
N ASN A 151 -13.77 16.30 17.81
CA ASN A 151 -13.22 17.63 18.06
C ASN A 151 -13.25 18.46 16.76
N PRO A 152 -14.44 18.91 16.30
CA PRO A 152 -14.56 19.78 15.14
C PRO A 152 -14.04 21.18 15.49
N ALA A 153 -12.72 21.31 15.54
CA ALA A 153 -11.93 22.52 15.79
C ALA A 153 -12.14 23.22 17.16
N GLY A 154 -11.02 23.55 17.80
CA GLY A 154 -10.88 24.89 18.38
C GLY A 154 -10.40 25.85 17.29
#